data_AF-A0A7U9SCY3-F1
#
_entry.id   AF-A0A7U9SCY3-F1
#
_cell.length_a   1.000
_cell.length_b   1.000
_cell.length_c   1.000
_cell.angle_alpha   90.00
_cell.angle_beta   90.00
_cell.angle_gamma   90.00
#
_symmetry.space_group_name_H-M   'P 1'
#
loop_
_entity.id
_entity.type
_entity.pdbx_description
1 polymer ?
#
loop_
_entity_poly.entity_id
_entity_poly.type
_entity_poly.pdbx_seq_one_letter_code
_entity_poly.pdbx_strand_id
1 'polypeptide(L)'
;MRTLAAKKGDEAMLAIFGKVQKELHISGRNRQDIQREEREEKAQQKRLADMDPLVRQLKQYREDAAHMRENNQMASVDTKLKSGEELTPEEQEYLKQNDPDAYREYQEIKQEREAYKRQLKSCRTKEDVEKLKLNKMGSFMAEAKKIANNPVIPKGKKKGLMEKLLKKAVGVEEEHIAFVKTAEYQNLSTEEELTEKVKEKTKSSETEEAEFEDVSREIRKFLITDRPSGYGLEYFDMDTGSRKDVGKDTVGDF
;
A
#
# COMPACT_ATOMS: atom_id res chain seq x y z
N MET A 1 0.78 -56.72 -4.67
CA MET A 1 1.33 -56.78 -3.30
C MET A 1 2.70 -56.07 -3.19
N ARG A 2 2.84 -54.80 -3.60
CA ARG A 2 4.11 -54.05 -3.53
C ARG A 2 4.04 -52.73 -2.74
N THR A 3 2.90 -52.42 -2.12
CA THR A 3 2.62 -51.11 -1.50
C THR A 3 2.82 -51.07 0.01
N LEU A 4 2.92 -52.23 0.68
CA LEU A 4 3.12 -52.31 2.14
C LEU A 4 4.60 -52.29 2.56
N ALA A 5 5.51 -52.75 1.70
CA ALA A 5 6.95 -52.76 2.00
C ALA A 5 7.58 -51.36 1.89
N ALA A 6 7.11 -50.52 0.95
CA ALA A 6 7.60 -49.16 0.77
C ALA A 6 7.23 -48.24 1.95
N LYS A 7 5.98 -48.30 2.44
CA LYS A 7 5.54 -47.51 3.61
C LYS A 7 6.29 -47.86 4.90
N LYS A 8 6.65 -49.13 5.11
CA LYS A 8 7.47 -49.57 6.26
C LYS A 8 8.91 -49.05 6.18
N GLY A 9 9.46 -48.92 4.97
CA GLY A 9 10.78 -48.32 4.75
C GLY A 9 10.80 -46.82 5.07
N ASP A 10 9.76 -46.10 4.66
CA ASP A 10 9.65 -44.65 4.88
C ASP A 10 9.41 -44.29 6.35
N GLU A 11 8.59 -45.05 7.09
CA GLU A 11 8.42 -44.89 8.55
C GLU A 11 9.72 -45.18 9.31
N ALA A 12 10.47 -46.21 8.91
CA ALA A 12 11.75 -46.54 9.51
C ALA A 12 12.78 -45.41 9.27
N MET A 13 12.80 -44.84 8.06
CA MET A 13 13.66 -43.70 7.72
C MET A 13 13.27 -42.42 8.49
N LEU A 14 11.97 -42.15 8.68
CA LEU A 14 11.47 -41.04 9.51
C LEU A 14 11.83 -41.21 10.99
N ALA A 15 11.75 -42.45 11.51
CA ALA A 15 12.13 -42.75 12.89
C ALA A 15 13.66 -42.65 13.11
N ILE A 16 14.45 -43.07 12.13
CA ILE A 16 15.92 -42.92 12.15
C ILE A 16 16.29 -41.44 12.04
N PHE A 17 15.67 -40.69 11.13
CA PHE A 17 15.89 -39.25 10.98
C PHE A 17 15.50 -38.47 12.24
N GLY A 18 14.38 -38.80 12.87
CA GLY A 18 13.95 -38.22 14.15
C GLY A 18 14.91 -38.51 15.31
N LYS A 19 15.46 -39.73 15.38
CA LYS A 19 16.50 -40.09 16.37
C LYS A 19 17.80 -39.32 16.13
N VAL A 20 18.24 -39.23 14.87
CA VAL A 20 19.46 -38.51 14.49
C VAL A 20 19.31 -37.00 14.72
N GLN A 21 18.15 -36.41 14.44
CA GLN A 21 17.89 -35.00 14.77
C GLN A 21 17.91 -34.73 16.28
N LYS A 22 17.42 -35.67 17.09
CA LYS A 22 17.45 -35.58 18.56
C LYS A 22 18.88 -35.68 19.08
N GLU A 23 19.67 -36.64 18.58
CA GLU A 23 21.09 -36.79 18.93
C GLU A 23 21.94 -35.59 18.49
N LEU A 24 21.68 -35.02 17.31
CA LEU A 24 22.37 -33.82 16.83
C LEU A 24 22.06 -32.58 17.69
N HIS A 25 20.82 -32.42 18.18
CA HIS A 25 20.47 -31.36 19.15
C HIS A 25 21.15 -31.54 20.52
N ILE A 26 21.41 -32.78 20.92
CA ILE A 26 22.05 -33.12 22.20
C ILE A 26 23.56 -32.85 22.16
N SER A 27 24.18 -32.89 20.97
CA SER A 27 25.63 -32.73 20.79
C SER A 27 26.22 -31.37 21.20
N GLY A 28 25.38 -30.34 21.40
CA GLY A 28 25.78 -29.00 21.85
C GLY A 28 25.43 -28.65 23.30
N ARG A 29 24.79 -29.56 24.06
CA ARG A 29 24.37 -29.32 25.46
C ARG A 29 25.28 -30.02 26.46
N ASN A 30 25.58 -29.38 27.59
CA ASN A 30 26.39 -29.99 28.64
C ASN A 30 25.68 -31.23 29.22
N ARG A 31 26.46 -32.28 29.49
CA ARG A 31 25.97 -33.55 30.06
C ARG A 31 25.24 -33.39 31.40
N GLN A 32 25.54 -32.32 32.14
CA GLN A 32 24.85 -31.97 33.39
C GLN A 32 23.46 -31.40 33.14
N ASP A 33 23.27 -30.60 32.08
CA ASP A 33 21.98 -30.02 31.72
C ASP A 33 21.02 -31.10 31.23
N ILE A 34 21.52 -32.05 30.44
CA ILE A 34 20.75 -33.21 29.97
C ILE A 34 20.29 -34.07 31.16
N GLN A 35 21.18 -34.36 32.12
CA GLN A 35 20.81 -35.11 33.32
C GLN A 35 19.82 -34.35 34.21
N ARG A 36 19.87 -33.02 34.21
CA ARG A 36 18.95 -32.17 34.98
C ARG A 36 17.57 -32.16 34.33
N GLU A 37 17.49 -31.96 33.01
CA GLU A 37 16.26 -32.07 32.22
C GLU A 37 15.62 -33.45 32.39
N GLU A 38 16.38 -34.55 32.29
CA GLU A 38 15.85 -35.91 32.48
C GLU A 38 15.31 -36.16 33.89
N ARG A 39 15.93 -35.58 34.92
CA ARG A 39 15.43 -35.67 36.30
C ARG A 39 14.18 -34.85 36.49
N GLU A 40 14.12 -33.67 35.88
CA GLU A 40 12.95 -32.79 35.90
C GLU A 40 11.77 -33.42 35.14
N GLU A 41 12.00 -34.01 33.96
CA GLU A 41 11.00 -34.76 33.20
C GLU A 41 10.50 -35.99 33.97
N LYS A 42 11.39 -36.77 34.58
CA LYS A 42 11.00 -37.91 35.44
C LYS A 42 10.21 -37.46 36.66
N ALA A 43 10.57 -36.34 37.28
CA ALA A 43 9.83 -35.78 38.40
C ALA A 43 8.46 -35.27 37.95
N GLN A 44 8.35 -34.66 36.76
CA GLN A 44 7.08 -34.25 36.16
C GLN A 44 6.21 -35.45 35.81
N GLN A 45 6.77 -36.50 35.20
CA GLN A 45 6.06 -37.75 34.91
C GLN A 45 5.58 -38.43 36.18
N LYS A 46 6.38 -38.44 37.25
CA LYS A 46 5.98 -38.99 38.54
C LYS A 46 4.87 -38.17 39.19
N ARG A 47 4.96 -36.84 39.16
CA ARG A 47 3.88 -35.94 39.62
C ARG A 47 2.59 -36.14 38.83
N LEU A 48 2.68 -36.33 37.51
CA LEU A 48 1.53 -36.67 36.66
C LEU A 48 0.99 -38.05 37.04
N ALA A 49 1.87 -39.04 37.28
CA ALA A 49 1.55 -40.41 37.68
C ALA A 49 0.81 -40.48 39.03
N ASP A 50 1.20 -39.63 39.98
CA ASP A 50 0.67 -39.54 41.33
C ASP A 50 -0.65 -38.74 41.42
N MET A 51 -1.05 -38.03 40.35
CA MET A 51 -2.35 -37.34 40.27
C MET A 51 -3.49 -38.32 39.99
N ASP A 52 -4.64 -38.06 40.61
CA ASP A 52 -5.90 -38.77 40.41
C ASP A 52 -6.25 -38.88 38.90
N PRO A 53 -6.68 -40.06 38.39
CA PRO A 53 -6.93 -40.25 36.95
C PRO A 53 -7.86 -39.20 36.33
N LEU A 54 -8.86 -38.72 37.09
CA LEU A 54 -9.78 -37.68 36.65
C LEU A 54 -9.08 -36.32 36.49
N VAL A 55 -8.19 -35.96 37.42
CA VAL A 55 -7.42 -34.71 37.39
C VAL A 55 -6.40 -34.72 36.26
N ARG A 56 -5.77 -35.88 35.99
CA ARG A 56 -4.88 -36.04 34.83
C ARG A 56 -5.63 -35.83 33.52
N GLN A 57 -6.81 -36.43 33.39
CA GLN A 57 -7.65 -36.29 32.20
C GLN A 57 -8.13 -34.84 32.01
N LEU A 58 -8.55 -34.16 33.09
CA LEU A 58 -8.89 -32.73 33.08
C LEU A 58 -7.71 -31.85 32.65
N LYS A 59 -6.49 -32.17 33.10
CA LYS A 59 -5.28 -31.43 32.71
C LYS A 59 -4.97 -31.62 31.23
N GLN A 60 -5.04 -32.86 30.73
CA GLN A 60 -4.89 -33.16 29.30
C GLN A 60 -5.94 -32.43 28.46
N TYR A 61 -7.21 -32.46 28.85
CA TYR A 61 -8.25 -31.69 28.14
C TYR A 61 -7.98 -30.19 28.10
N ARG A 62 -7.42 -29.62 29.18
CA ARG A 62 -7.05 -28.19 29.21
C ARG A 62 -5.86 -27.90 28.30
N GLU A 63 -4.84 -28.75 28.32
CA GLU A 63 -3.66 -28.65 27.45
C GLU A 63 -4.06 -28.81 25.98
N ASP A 64 -4.88 -29.81 25.64
CA ASP A 64 -5.42 -30.03 24.30
C ASP A 64 -6.29 -28.87 23.83
N ALA A 65 -7.15 -28.33 24.72
CA ALA A 65 -7.95 -27.15 24.40
C ALA A 65 -7.11 -25.90 24.17
N ALA A 66 -6.01 -25.73 24.92
CA ALA A 66 -5.08 -24.63 24.72
C ALA A 66 -4.33 -24.76 23.38
N HIS A 67 -3.79 -25.95 23.09
CA HIS A 67 -3.14 -26.23 21.81
C HIS A 67 -4.08 -26.08 20.62
N MET A 68 -5.35 -26.50 20.74
CA MET A 68 -6.35 -26.27 19.69
C MET A 68 -6.61 -24.78 19.48
N ARG A 69 -6.66 -23.96 20.53
CA ARG A 69 -6.84 -22.50 20.41
C ARG A 69 -5.65 -21.85 19.71
N GLU A 70 -4.43 -22.19 20.11
CA GLU A 70 -3.20 -21.66 19.50
C GLU A 70 -3.10 -22.08 18.03
N ASN A 71 -3.32 -23.35 17.71
CA ASN A 71 -3.29 -23.83 16.32
C ASN A 71 -4.40 -23.19 15.48
N ASN A 72 -5.60 -22.98 16.04
CA ASN A 72 -6.67 -22.28 15.34
C ASN A 72 -6.33 -20.80 15.09
N GLN A 73 -5.69 -20.12 16.05
CA GLN A 73 -5.23 -18.74 15.88
C GLN A 73 -4.16 -18.66 14.78
N MET A 74 -3.15 -19.53 14.83
CA MET A 74 -2.11 -19.60 13.78
C MET A 74 -2.72 -19.88 12.40
N ALA A 75 -3.62 -20.87 12.30
CA ALA A 75 -4.27 -21.20 11.04
C ALA A 75 -5.15 -20.05 10.51
N SER A 76 -5.81 -19.31 11.40
CA SER A 76 -6.61 -18.13 11.03
C SER A 76 -5.71 -17.01 10.47
N VAL A 77 -4.60 -16.72 11.16
CA VAL A 77 -3.59 -15.74 10.71
C VAL A 77 -3.00 -16.14 9.35
N ASP A 78 -2.61 -17.41 9.19
CA ASP A 78 -2.07 -17.93 7.94
C ASP A 78 -3.06 -17.84 6.78
N THR A 79 -4.35 -18.11 7.07
CA THR A 79 -5.40 -18.03 6.06
C THR A 79 -5.59 -16.59 5.60
N LYS A 80 -5.64 -15.63 6.54
CA LYS A 80 -5.74 -14.20 6.25
C LYS A 80 -4.51 -13.67 5.50
N LEU A 81 -3.32 -14.11 5.88
CA LEU A 81 -2.08 -13.78 5.19
C LEU A 81 -2.02 -14.34 3.76
N LYS A 82 -2.66 -15.48 3.50
CA LYS A 82 -2.74 -16.08 2.17
C LYS A 82 -3.79 -15.41 1.30
N SER A 83 -4.94 -15.05 1.86
CA SER A 83 -5.97 -14.28 1.15
C SER A 83 -5.54 -12.84 0.89
N GLY A 84 -4.61 -12.29 1.69
CA GLY A 84 -4.17 -10.90 1.59
C GLY A 84 -5.08 -9.93 2.36
N GLU A 85 -5.88 -10.46 3.28
CA GLU A 85 -6.83 -9.74 4.12
C GLU A 85 -6.13 -8.98 5.26
N GLU A 86 -6.80 -7.96 5.82
CA GLU A 86 -6.23 -7.20 6.94
C GLU A 86 -6.27 -8.02 8.25
N LEU A 87 -5.10 -8.13 8.90
CA LEU A 87 -4.96 -8.76 10.21
C LEU A 87 -5.44 -7.83 11.31
N THR A 88 -6.10 -8.39 12.32
CA THR A 88 -6.47 -7.64 13.54
C THR A 88 -5.22 -7.24 14.34
N PRO A 89 -5.31 -6.23 15.23
CA PRO A 89 -4.16 -5.80 16.03
C PRO A 89 -3.53 -6.94 16.85
N GLU A 90 -4.36 -7.81 17.42
CA GLU A 90 -3.92 -8.99 18.17
C GLU A 90 -3.17 -10.00 17.28
N GLU A 91 -3.66 -10.22 16.07
CA GLU A 91 -3.04 -11.10 15.07
C GLU A 91 -1.70 -10.53 14.56
N GLN A 92 -1.58 -9.20 14.46
CA GLN A 92 -0.33 -8.53 14.10
C GLN A 92 0.74 -8.68 15.17
N GLU A 93 0.38 -8.55 16.45
CA GLU A 93 1.29 -8.77 17.57
C GLU A 93 1.75 -10.23 17.64
N TYR A 94 0.81 -11.16 17.43
CA TYR A 94 1.12 -12.59 17.36
C TYR A 94 2.07 -12.90 16.19
N LEU A 95 1.83 -12.33 15.01
CA LEU A 95 2.68 -12.50 13.84
C LEU A 95 4.08 -11.91 14.08
N LYS A 96 4.17 -10.75 14.72
CA LYS A 96 5.45 -10.11 15.06
C LYS A 96 6.31 -10.96 16.00
N GLN A 97 5.69 -11.70 16.93
CA GLN A 97 6.40 -12.54 17.89
C GLN A 97 6.81 -13.90 17.30
N ASN A 98 5.95 -14.51 16.47
CA ASN A 98 6.19 -15.85 15.91
C ASN A 98 6.95 -15.84 14.58
N ASP A 99 6.67 -14.87 13.69
CA ASP A 99 7.29 -14.76 12.36
C ASP A 99 7.51 -13.29 11.95
N PRO A 100 8.67 -12.71 12.32
CA PRO A 100 8.98 -11.32 12.01
C PRO A 100 9.15 -11.04 10.51
N ASP A 101 9.50 -12.06 9.70
CA ASP A 101 9.63 -11.89 8.26
C ASP A 101 8.25 -11.79 7.60
N ALA A 102 7.30 -12.65 8.00
CA ALA A 102 5.90 -12.57 7.54
C ALA A 102 5.24 -11.25 7.96
N TYR A 103 5.56 -10.72 9.15
CA TYR A 103 5.08 -9.40 9.59
C TYR A 103 5.58 -8.27 8.68
N ARG A 104 6.87 -8.30 8.27
CA ARG A 104 7.41 -7.31 7.33
C ARG A 104 6.70 -7.38 5.98
N GLU A 105 6.45 -8.58 5.46
CA GLU A 105 5.72 -8.75 4.20
C GLU A 105 4.29 -8.22 4.28
N TYR A 106 3.60 -8.47 5.39
CA TYR A 106 2.26 -7.93 5.63
C TYR A 106 2.27 -6.40 5.64
N GLN A 107 3.24 -5.76 6.31
CA GLN A 107 3.38 -4.31 6.30
C GLN A 107 3.60 -3.75 4.89
N GLU A 108 4.45 -4.39 4.08
CA GLU A 108 4.65 -3.98 2.69
C GLU A 108 3.35 -4.07 1.87
N ILE A 109 2.59 -5.15 2.03
CA ILE A 109 1.30 -5.33 1.34
C ILE A 109 0.31 -4.24 1.79
N LYS A 110 0.24 -3.96 3.09
CA LYS A 110 -0.61 -2.90 3.63
C LYS A 110 -0.26 -1.52 3.06
N GLN A 111 1.04 -1.17 3.02
CA GLN A 111 1.50 0.08 2.43
C GLN A 111 1.16 0.17 0.94
N GLU A 112 1.29 -0.94 0.20
CA GLU A 112 0.90 -1.03 -1.21
C GLU A 112 -0.60 -0.77 -1.41
N ARG A 113 -1.45 -1.38 -0.58
CA ARG A 113 -2.92 -1.16 -0.58
C ARG A 113 -3.24 0.31 -0.29
N GLU A 114 -2.64 0.89 0.75
CA GLU A 114 -2.86 2.30 1.11
C GLU A 114 -2.40 3.26 0.01
N ALA A 115 -1.26 2.98 -0.64
CA ALA A 115 -0.77 3.77 -1.75
C ALA A 115 -1.75 3.73 -2.94
N TYR A 116 -2.25 2.55 -3.28
CA TYR A 116 -3.25 2.39 -4.33
C TYR A 116 -4.57 3.09 -4.00
N LYS A 117 -5.03 3.02 -2.75
CA LYS A 117 -6.21 3.74 -2.27
C LYS A 117 -6.07 5.26 -2.39
N ARG A 118 -4.88 5.81 -2.12
CA ARG A 118 -4.59 7.23 -2.33
C ARG A 118 -4.65 7.59 -3.82
N GLN A 119 -4.16 6.72 -4.70
CA GLN A 119 -4.23 6.91 -6.15
C GLN A 119 -5.69 6.85 -6.65
N LEU A 120 -6.51 5.91 -6.16
CA LEU A 120 -7.94 5.84 -6.51
C LEU A 120 -8.69 7.13 -6.18
N LYS A 121 -8.40 7.76 -5.03
CA LYS A 121 -8.99 9.05 -4.66
C LYS A 121 -8.55 10.22 -5.54
N SER A 122 -7.42 10.09 -6.24
CA SER A 122 -6.91 11.11 -7.16
C SER A 122 -7.49 10.99 -8.57
N CYS A 123 -8.10 9.86 -8.91
CA CYS A 123 -8.75 9.65 -10.20
C CYS A 123 -9.98 10.55 -10.35
N ARG A 124 -10.14 11.16 -11.52
CA ARG A 124 -11.24 12.10 -11.81
C ARG A 124 -12.33 11.51 -12.69
N THR A 125 -11.99 10.50 -13.48
CA THR A 125 -12.91 9.77 -14.35
C THR A 125 -12.96 8.29 -14.03
N LYS A 126 -13.99 7.61 -14.53
CA LYS A 126 -14.08 6.14 -14.49
C LYS A 126 -12.95 5.50 -15.30
N GLU A 127 -12.60 6.08 -16.44
CA GLU A 127 -11.51 5.64 -17.29
C GLU A 127 -10.14 5.75 -16.60
N ASP A 128 -9.92 6.80 -15.79
CA ASP A 128 -8.69 6.95 -15.01
C ASP A 128 -8.54 5.82 -13.98
N VAL A 129 -9.65 5.40 -13.37
CA VAL A 129 -9.68 4.30 -12.40
C VAL A 129 -9.35 2.97 -13.08
N GLU A 130 -9.88 2.73 -14.28
CA GLU A 130 -9.56 1.54 -15.07
C GLU A 130 -8.11 1.56 -15.57
N LYS A 131 -7.63 2.70 -16.08
CA LYS A 131 -6.23 2.90 -16.49
C LYS A 131 -5.27 2.66 -15.32
N LEU A 132 -5.62 3.13 -14.13
CA LEU A 132 -4.83 2.92 -12.92
C LEU A 132 -4.72 1.43 -12.57
N LYS A 133 -5.84 0.69 -12.62
CA LYS A 133 -5.85 -0.77 -12.42
C LYS A 133 -4.96 -1.47 -13.43
N LEU A 134 -5.11 -1.17 -14.72
CA LEU A 134 -4.34 -1.78 -15.80
C LEU A 134 -2.83 -1.50 -15.64
N ASN A 135 -2.47 -0.26 -15.30
CA ASN A 135 -1.08 0.10 -15.02
C ASN A 135 -0.51 -0.71 -13.86
N LYS A 136 -1.29 -0.84 -12.77
CA LYS A 136 -0.83 -1.55 -11.57
C LYS A 136 -0.68 -3.05 -11.79
N MET A 137 -1.67 -3.68 -12.42
CA MET A 137 -1.62 -5.10 -12.80
C MET A 137 -0.51 -5.38 -13.82
N GLY A 138 -0.29 -4.46 -14.77
CA GLY A 138 0.83 -4.52 -15.71
C GLY A 138 2.20 -4.46 -15.01
N SER A 139 2.35 -3.60 -14.00
CA SER A 139 3.56 -3.54 -13.18
C SER A 139 3.83 -4.86 -12.46
N PHE A 140 2.80 -5.46 -11.85
CA PHE A 140 2.93 -6.77 -11.21
C PHE A 140 3.29 -7.85 -12.23
N MET A 141 2.65 -7.88 -13.40
CA MET A 141 3.00 -8.85 -14.45
C MET A 141 4.45 -8.71 -14.94
N ALA A 142 4.95 -7.48 -15.05
CA ALA A 142 6.35 -7.22 -15.41
C ALA A 142 7.32 -7.74 -14.33
N GLU A 143 6.99 -7.55 -13.06
CA GLU A 143 7.77 -8.08 -11.93
C GLU A 143 7.73 -9.62 -11.89
N ALA A 144 6.56 -10.23 -12.08
CA ALA A 144 6.39 -11.67 -12.19
C ALA A 144 7.28 -12.26 -13.29
N LYS A 145 7.30 -11.62 -14.46
CA LYS A 145 8.14 -12.03 -15.60
C LYS A 145 9.63 -11.91 -15.27
N LYS A 146 10.06 -10.86 -14.57
CA LYS A 146 11.46 -10.72 -14.11
C LYS A 146 11.85 -11.85 -13.15
N ILE A 147 11.00 -12.17 -12.18
CA ILE A 147 11.24 -13.27 -11.23
C ILE A 147 11.32 -14.62 -11.95
N ALA A 148 10.36 -14.88 -12.85
CA ALA A 148 10.29 -16.13 -13.60
C ALA A 148 11.53 -16.33 -14.50
N ASN A 149 11.95 -15.28 -15.20
CA ASN A 149 13.03 -15.34 -16.18
C ASN A 149 14.43 -15.23 -15.56
N ASN A 150 14.56 -14.84 -14.29
CA ASN A 150 15.88 -14.71 -13.66
C ASN A 150 16.51 -16.10 -13.40
N PRO A 151 17.65 -16.44 -14.01
CA PRO A 151 18.28 -17.76 -13.86
C PRO A 151 18.97 -17.96 -12.50
N VAL A 152 19.29 -16.87 -11.78
CA VAL A 152 20.04 -16.90 -10.51
C VAL A 152 19.15 -17.30 -9.33
N ILE A 153 17.84 -17.10 -9.43
CA ILE A 153 16.90 -17.37 -8.34
C ILE A 153 16.51 -18.87 -8.33
N PRO A 154 16.74 -19.62 -7.25
CA PRO A 154 16.28 -21.01 -7.13
C PRO A 154 14.76 -21.15 -7.25
N LYS A 155 14.27 -22.28 -7.78
CA LYS A 155 12.83 -22.53 -8.00
C LYS A 155 11.96 -22.28 -6.76
N GLY A 156 12.41 -22.72 -5.58
CA GLY A 156 11.68 -22.50 -4.32
C GLY A 156 11.55 -21.02 -3.96
N LYS A 157 12.62 -20.23 -4.12
CA LYS A 157 12.60 -18.78 -3.88
C LYS A 157 11.76 -18.04 -4.92
N LYS A 158 11.75 -18.51 -6.18
CA LYS A 158 10.86 -17.96 -7.22
C LYS A 158 9.39 -18.11 -6.84
N LYS A 159 9.00 -19.28 -6.32
CA LYS A 159 7.63 -19.52 -5.87
C LYS A 159 7.25 -18.57 -4.74
N GLY A 160 8.09 -18.41 -3.71
CA GLY A 160 7.82 -17.48 -2.61
C GLY A 160 7.69 -16.02 -3.07
N LEU A 161 8.59 -15.56 -3.96
CA LEU A 161 8.49 -14.21 -4.53
C LEU A 161 7.23 -14.03 -5.38
N MET A 162 6.84 -15.05 -6.15
CA MET A 162 5.61 -15.02 -6.94
C MET A 162 4.36 -15.02 -6.05
N GLU A 163 4.36 -15.79 -4.96
CA GLU A 163 3.29 -15.81 -3.97
C GLU A 163 3.15 -14.45 -3.28
N LYS A 164 4.27 -13.82 -2.90
CA LYS A 164 4.27 -12.46 -2.35
C LYS A 164 3.65 -11.44 -3.32
N LEU A 165 4.02 -11.52 -4.59
CA LEU A 165 3.49 -10.66 -5.64
C LEU A 165 1.99 -10.90 -5.87
N LEU A 166 1.55 -12.16 -5.82
CA LEU A 166 0.13 -12.53 -5.93
C LEU A 166 -0.68 -11.92 -4.77
N LYS A 167 -0.18 -12.01 -3.53
CA LYS A 167 -0.83 -11.38 -2.37
C LYS A 167 -1.00 -9.87 -2.54
N LYS A 168 0.04 -9.18 -3.06
CA LYS A 168 -0.05 -7.74 -3.38
C LYS A 168 -1.13 -7.45 -4.42
N ALA A 169 -1.18 -8.26 -5.49
CA ALA A 169 -2.17 -8.09 -6.56
C ALA A 169 -3.61 -8.31 -6.06
N VAL A 170 -3.84 -9.34 -5.24
CA VAL A 170 -5.15 -9.62 -4.64
C VAL A 170 -5.59 -8.47 -3.74
N GLY A 171 -4.71 -7.99 -2.85
CA GLY A 171 -5.05 -6.86 -1.97
C GLY A 171 -5.39 -5.57 -2.72
N VAL A 172 -4.70 -5.28 -3.84
CA VAL A 172 -5.02 -4.15 -4.72
C VAL A 172 -6.36 -4.34 -5.42
N GLU A 173 -6.65 -5.55 -5.90
CA GLU A 173 -7.93 -5.86 -6.55
C GLU A 173 -9.11 -5.73 -5.58
N GLU A 174 -8.95 -6.16 -4.33
CA GLU A 174 -9.97 -5.97 -3.29
C GLU A 174 -10.28 -4.50 -3.05
N GLU A 175 -9.25 -3.64 -2.91
CA GLU A 175 -9.44 -2.19 -2.76
C GLU A 175 -10.11 -1.57 -3.99
N HIS A 176 -9.77 -2.05 -5.20
CA HIS A 176 -10.42 -1.60 -6.43
C HIS A 176 -11.90 -1.97 -6.44
N ILE A 177 -12.25 -3.23 -6.14
CA ILE A 177 -13.64 -3.70 -6.08
C ILE A 177 -14.40 -2.93 -4.99
N ALA A 178 -13.77 -2.68 -3.84
CA ALA A 178 -14.37 -1.89 -2.77
C ALA A 178 -14.65 -0.45 -3.23
N PHE A 179 -13.70 0.18 -3.92
CA PHE A 179 -13.85 1.55 -4.43
C PHE A 179 -14.94 1.66 -5.51
N VAL A 180 -15.01 0.72 -6.45
CA VAL A 180 -16.03 0.69 -7.51
C VAL A 180 -17.46 0.61 -6.93
N LYS A 181 -17.61 -0.01 -5.75
CA LYS A 181 -18.89 -0.10 -5.04
C LYS A 181 -19.26 1.20 -4.29
N THR A 182 -18.34 2.15 -4.12
CA THR A 182 -18.60 3.39 -3.39
C THR A 182 -19.40 4.39 -4.21
N ALA A 183 -20.13 5.29 -3.53
CA ALA A 183 -20.81 6.41 -4.16
C ALA A 183 -19.82 7.39 -4.84
N GLU A 184 -18.59 7.50 -4.33
CA GLU A 184 -17.53 8.32 -4.95
C GLU A 184 -17.28 7.86 -6.40
N TYR A 185 -17.15 6.55 -6.62
CA TYR A 185 -16.95 6.01 -7.96
C TYR A 185 -18.18 6.18 -8.86
N GLN A 186 -19.39 5.99 -8.32
CA GLN A 186 -20.62 6.13 -9.08
C GLN A 186 -20.82 7.57 -9.59
N ASN A 187 -20.38 8.55 -8.81
CA ASN A 187 -20.45 9.98 -9.11
C ASN A 187 -19.29 10.49 -9.97
N LEU A 188 -18.29 9.67 -10.30
CA LEU A 188 -17.22 10.07 -11.24
C LEU A 188 -17.84 10.34 -12.61
N SER A 189 -17.52 11.51 -13.18
CA SER A 189 -17.88 11.82 -14.57
C SER A 189 -17.12 10.91 -15.54
N THR A 190 -17.75 10.61 -16.66
CA THR A 190 -17.12 9.92 -17.79
C THR A 190 -16.10 10.87 -18.46
N GLU A 191 -15.05 10.33 -19.08
CA GLU A 191 -14.02 11.14 -19.76
C GLU A 191 -14.64 12.16 -20.74
N GLU A 192 -15.67 11.78 -21.49
CA GLU A 192 -16.41 12.66 -22.40
C GLU A 192 -17.04 13.87 -21.68
N GLU A 193 -17.75 13.66 -20.57
CA GLU A 193 -18.38 14.75 -19.79
C GLU A 193 -17.35 15.71 -19.17
N LEU A 194 -16.18 15.21 -18.76
CA LEU A 194 -15.11 16.08 -18.29
C LEU A 194 -14.49 16.88 -19.43
N THR A 195 -14.29 16.28 -20.60
CA THR A 195 -13.77 17.02 -21.76
C THR A 195 -14.74 18.10 -22.24
N GLU A 196 -16.05 17.87 -22.16
CA GLU A 196 -17.06 18.88 -22.46
C GLU A 196 -17.06 20.01 -21.42
N LYS A 197 -17.04 19.71 -20.13
CA LYS A 197 -16.93 20.73 -19.05
C LYS A 197 -15.64 21.54 -19.13
N VAL A 198 -14.52 20.91 -19.53
CA VAL A 198 -13.25 21.63 -19.73
C VAL A 198 -13.36 22.54 -20.95
N LYS A 199 -13.91 22.05 -22.08
CA LYS A 199 -14.14 22.87 -23.28
C LYS A 199 -15.05 24.06 -23.01
N GLU A 200 -16.10 23.86 -22.23
CA GLU A 200 -17.04 24.91 -21.84
C GLU A 200 -16.35 25.96 -20.95
N LYS A 201 -15.53 25.52 -19.98
CA LYS A 201 -14.74 26.43 -19.12
C LYS A 201 -13.63 27.17 -19.88
N THR A 202 -12.95 26.53 -20.82
CA THR A 202 -11.97 27.22 -21.66
C THR A 202 -12.65 28.21 -22.59
N LYS A 203 -13.83 27.89 -23.13
CA LYS A 203 -14.61 28.84 -23.91
C LYS A 203 -15.04 30.04 -23.08
N SER A 204 -15.49 29.84 -21.83
CA SER A 204 -15.87 30.94 -20.96
C SER A 204 -14.67 31.81 -20.56
N SER A 205 -13.49 31.22 -20.30
CA SER A 205 -12.28 32.00 -19.99
C SER A 205 -11.76 32.75 -21.22
N GLU A 206 -11.82 32.15 -22.41
CA GLU A 206 -11.44 32.83 -23.66
C GLU A 206 -12.37 34.01 -23.97
N THR A 207 -13.68 33.90 -23.68
CA THR A 207 -14.60 35.05 -23.77
C THR A 207 -14.31 36.12 -22.73
N GLU A 208 -14.00 35.76 -21.48
CA GLU A 208 -13.64 36.74 -20.44
C GLU A 208 -12.32 37.47 -20.76
N GLU A 209 -11.32 36.77 -21.31
CA GLU A 209 -10.06 37.37 -21.75
C GLU A 209 -10.26 38.31 -22.96
N ALA A 210 -11.10 37.91 -23.92
CA ALA A 210 -11.44 38.75 -25.07
C ALA A 210 -12.20 40.03 -24.65
N GLU A 211 -13.16 39.91 -23.74
CA GLU A 211 -13.88 41.05 -23.17
C GLU A 211 -12.95 42.00 -22.41
N PHE A 212 -12.00 41.46 -21.63
CA PHE A 212 -11.00 42.27 -20.92
C PHE A 212 -10.04 42.99 -21.88
N GLU A 213 -9.68 42.36 -22.99
CA GLU A 213 -8.80 42.94 -24.00
C GLU A 213 -9.47 44.05 -24.81
N ASP A 214 -10.77 43.91 -25.09
CA ASP A 214 -11.59 44.95 -25.71
C ASP A 214 -11.78 46.16 -24.77
N VAL A 215 -12.06 45.94 -23.47
CA VAL A 215 -12.11 47.03 -22.47
C VAL A 215 -10.75 47.73 -22.36
N SER A 216 -9.64 46.97 -22.37
CA SER A 216 -8.29 47.52 -22.34
C SER A 216 -7.93 48.31 -23.60
N ARG A 217 -8.51 47.95 -24.76
CA ARG A 217 -8.33 48.69 -26.01
C ARG A 217 -9.11 50.01 -25.98
N GLU A 218 -10.34 49.99 -25.45
CA GLU A 218 -11.18 51.18 -25.28
C GLU A 218 -10.52 52.20 -24.34
N ILE A 219 -10.02 51.74 -23.18
CA ILE A 219 -9.29 52.60 -22.23
C ILE A 219 -8.04 53.22 -22.88
N ARG A 220 -7.26 52.42 -23.63
CA ARG A 220 -6.07 52.94 -24.34
C ARG A 220 -6.44 53.97 -25.40
N LYS A 221 -7.50 53.73 -26.17
CA LYS A 221 -7.98 54.67 -27.18
C LYS A 221 -8.43 55.99 -26.54
N PHE A 222 -9.16 55.94 -25.43
CA PHE A 222 -9.55 57.14 -24.68
C PHE A 222 -8.35 57.94 -24.16
N LEU A 223 -7.30 57.28 -23.71
CA LEU A 223 -6.09 57.94 -23.20
C LEU A 223 -5.19 58.52 -24.30
N ILE A 224 -5.24 57.95 -25.52
CA ILE A 224 -4.33 58.29 -26.62
C ILE A 224 -4.98 59.21 -27.66
N THR A 225 -6.18 58.86 -28.17
CA THR A 225 -6.79 59.55 -29.31
C THR A 225 -7.93 60.47 -28.94
N ASP A 226 -8.82 60.03 -28.03
CA ASP A 226 -10.09 60.74 -27.75
C ASP A 226 -10.00 61.58 -26.47
N ARG A 227 -8.76 61.88 -26.04
CA ARG A 227 -8.46 62.50 -24.77
C ARG A 227 -8.95 63.96 -24.75
N PRO A 228 -9.83 64.36 -23.81
CA PRO A 228 -10.22 65.76 -23.68
C PRO A 228 -9.04 66.63 -23.21
N SER A 229 -8.77 67.71 -23.95
CA SER A 229 -7.78 68.74 -23.58
C SER A 229 -8.14 69.36 -22.22
N GLY A 230 -7.15 69.52 -21.33
CA GLY A 230 -7.31 70.12 -20.01
C GLY A 230 -7.00 69.22 -18.80
N TYR A 231 -6.82 67.91 -18.98
CA TYR A 231 -6.53 66.96 -17.88
C TYR A 231 -5.03 66.69 -17.67
N GLY A 232 -4.23 67.75 -17.56
CA GLY A 232 -2.98 67.78 -16.78
C GLY A 232 -1.73 67.01 -17.26
N LEU A 233 -1.80 66.01 -18.14
CA LEU A 233 -0.57 65.35 -18.67
C LEU A 233 0.04 66.04 -19.89
N GLU A 234 -0.56 67.11 -20.41
CA GLU A 234 0.07 67.95 -21.45
C GLU A 234 1.39 68.56 -20.94
N TYR A 235 1.46 68.70 -19.62
CA TYR A 235 2.63 69.15 -18.87
C TYR A 235 3.47 67.99 -18.36
N PHE A 236 3.31 66.76 -18.85
CA PHE A 236 4.06 65.59 -18.37
C PHE A 236 4.67 64.86 -19.57
N ASP A 237 6.00 64.76 -19.61
CA ASP A 237 6.70 63.98 -20.63
C ASP A 237 6.67 62.50 -20.25
N MET A 238 6.04 61.67 -21.09
CA MET A 238 5.92 60.23 -20.84
C MET A 238 7.24 59.47 -21.00
N ASP A 239 8.16 59.95 -21.84
CA ASP A 239 9.46 59.30 -22.08
C ASP A 239 10.42 59.49 -20.89
N THR A 240 10.28 60.59 -20.15
CA THR A 240 11.17 60.95 -19.03
C THR A 240 10.46 60.89 -17.67
N GLY A 241 9.14 60.69 -17.65
CA GLY A 241 8.31 60.64 -16.44
C GLY A 241 8.26 61.96 -15.65
N SER A 242 8.61 63.09 -16.27
CA SER A 242 8.79 64.38 -15.60
C SER A 242 7.81 65.44 -16.09
N ARG A 243 7.48 66.41 -15.21
CA ARG A 243 6.61 67.54 -15.58
C ARG A 243 7.40 68.52 -16.48
N LYS A 244 6.84 68.88 -17.64
CA LYS A 244 7.39 69.89 -18.56
C LYS A 244 7.42 71.25 -17.87
N ASP A 245 8.61 71.81 -17.68
CA ASP A 245 8.81 73.17 -17.18
C ASP A 245 8.43 74.19 -18.26
N VAL A 246 7.34 74.92 -18.04
CA VAL A 246 7.02 76.08 -18.86
C VAL A 246 7.80 77.26 -18.31
N GLY A 247 8.84 77.66 -19.04
CA GLY A 247 9.65 78.85 -18.76
C GLY A 247 8.77 80.09 -18.60
N LYS A 248 9.04 80.87 -17.56
CA LYS A 248 8.51 82.22 -17.37
C LYS A 248 8.99 83.10 -18.52
N ASP A 249 8.08 83.56 -19.36
CA ASP A 249 8.33 84.73 -20.19
C ASP A 249 7.20 85.75 -20.05
N THR A 250 7.64 86.94 -19.62
CA THR A 250 7.11 88.28 -19.88
C THR A 250 5.70 88.62 -19.38
N VAL A 251 5.68 89.29 -18.22
CA VAL A 251 4.66 90.28 -17.86
C VAL A 251 4.73 91.39 -18.91
N GLY A 252 3.70 91.51 -19.74
CA GLY A 252 3.46 92.70 -20.55
C GLY A 252 2.88 93.80 -19.66
N ASP A 253 3.43 95.00 -19.79
CA ASP A 253 2.85 96.24 -19.26
C ASP A 253 1.36 96.34 -19.64
N PHE A 254 0.48 96.45 -18.63
CA PHE A 254 -0.59 97.44 -18.47
C PHE A 254 -1.33 97.21 -17.14
#